data_AF-A0A9P6DNG7-F1
#
_entry.id   AF-A0A9P6DNG7-F1
#
_cell.length_a   1.000
_cell.length_b   1.000
_cell.length_c   1.000
_cell.angle_alpha   90.00
_cell.angle_beta   90.00
_cell.angle_gamma   90.00
#
_symmetry.space_group_name_H-M   'P 1'
#
loop_
_entity.id
_entity.type
_entity.pdbx_description
1 polymer ?
#
loop_
_entity_poly.entity_id
_entity_poly.type
_entity_poly.pdbx_seq_one_letter_code
_entity_poly.pdbx_strand_id
1 'polypeptide(L)'
;MDYILFSGLQGTTLHDHLNTYDIWCMYHKNLHIRHLQLPSMLQFDFDSVTLNGAVPKFHLNAHGDSCRTVFSLNFFPGVSHMDGEGIECDWASINGAAQSTKDVSSVKFSQWQGRPSSYLSRRFCTLSSLNPSLPFSFLLFPFRHQNRWKASPTGSLVLPRV
;
A
#
# COMPACT_ATOMS: atom_id res chain seq x y z
N MET A 1 6.31 -2.55 -10.44
CA MET A 1 5.24 -2.40 -9.43
C MET A 1 3.97 -3.12 -9.82
N ASP A 2 3.40 -2.88 -11.02
CA ASP A 2 2.15 -3.54 -11.44
C ASP A 2 2.21 -5.07 -11.29
N TYR A 3 3.21 -5.74 -11.89
CA TYR A 3 3.36 -7.19 -11.76
C TYR A 3 3.35 -7.68 -10.30
N ILE A 4 4.08 -7.02 -9.40
CA ILE A 4 4.18 -7.41 -7.98
C ILE A 4 2.83 -7.20 -7.27
N LEU A 5 2.19 -6.06 -7.49
CA LEU A 5 0.88 -5.75 -6.93
C LEU A 5 -0.15 -6.81 -7.37
N PHE A 6 -0.30 -7.02 -8.68
CA PHE A 6 -1.30 -7.94 -9.21
C PHE A 6 -0.98 -9.41 -8.92
N SER A 7 0.29 -9.80 -8.86
CA SER A 7 0.68 -11.15 -8.42
C SER A 7 0.37 -11.38 -6.94
N GLY A 8 0.56 -10.37 -6.09
CA GLY A 8 0.21 -10.45 -4.67
C GLY A 8 -1.30 -10.51 -4.39
N LEU A 9 -2.11 -10.00 -5.32
CA LEU A 9 -3.58 -10.09 -5.27
C LEU A 9 -4.10 -11.44 -5.80
N GLN A 10 -3.29 -12.21 -6.52
CA GLN A 10 -3.72 -13.53 -6.97
C GLN A 10 -3.98 -14.45 -5.78
N GLY A 11 -5.12 -15.14 -5.80
CA GLY A 11 -5.49 -16.12 -4.78
C GLY A 11 -5.98 -15.52 -3.46
N THR A 12 -6.10 -14.19 -3.36
CA THR A 12 -6.74 -13.57 -2.20
C THR A 12 -8.26 -13.67 -2.32
N THR A 13 -8.95 -13.98 -1.22
CA THR A 13 -10.42 -14.03 -1.15
C THR A 13 -11.03 -12.72 -0.63
N LEU A 14 -10.22 -11.68 -0.46
CA LEU A 14 -10.66 -10.39 0.05
C LEU A 14 -11.22 -9.56 -1.11
N HIS A 15 -12.31 -8.85 -0.86
CA HIS A 15 -12.89 -7.95 -1.86
C HIS A 15 -12.25 -6.56 -1.80
N ASP A 16 -11.94 -6.06 -0.61
CA ASP A 16 -11.40 -4.72 -0.42
C ASP A 16 -9.92 -4.77 -0.04
N HIS A 17 -9.07 -4.21 -0.91
CA HIS A 17 -7.63 -4.11 -0.67
C HIS A 17 -7.24 -2.65 -0.48
N LEU A 18 -6.47 -2.38 0.58
CA LEU A 18 -5.84 -1.10 0.80
C LEU A 18 -4.33 -1.23 0.59
N ASN A 19 -3.81 -0.47 -0.37
CA ASN A 19 -2.39 -0.47 -0.71
C ASN A 19 -1.76 0.84 -0.26
N THR A 20 -0.74 0.76 0.57
CA THR A 20 0.09 1.92 0.92
C THR A 20 1.26 2.02 -0.05
N TYR A 21 1.38 3.15 -0.74
CA TYR A 21 2.51 3.42 -1.63
C TYR A 21 2.77 4.93 -1.68
N ASP A 22 4.04 5.32 -1.61
CA ASP A 22 4.44 6.73 -1.43
C ASP A 22 3.86 7.61 -2.51
N ILE A 23 3.82 7.10 -3.74
CA ILE A 23 3.26 7.81 -4.89
C ILE A 23 1.92 7.24 -5.36
N TRP A 24 1.13 6.63 -4.48
CA TRP A 24 -0.18 6.07 -4.83
C TRP A 24 -1.08 7.08 -5.56
N CYS A 25 -1.07 8.35 -5.13
CA CYS A 25 -1.85 9.43 -5.73
C CYS A 25 -1.58 9.64 -7.23
N MET A 26 -0.37 9.31 -7.70
CA MET A 26 0.01 9.38 -9.10
C MET A 26 -0.14 8.00 -9.76
N TYR A 27 0.33 6.96 -9.07
CA TYR A 27 0.38 5.59 -9.57
C TYR A 27 -1.01 5.04 -9.96
N HIS A 28 -2.05 5.32 -9.17
CA HIS A 28 -3.39 4.75 -9.39
C HIS A 28 -4.11 5.28 -10.64
N LYS A 29 -3.78 6.49 -11.13
CA LYS A 29 -4.56 7.21 -12.16
C LYS A 29 -4.80 6.40 -13.45
N ASN A 30 -3.79 5.63 -13.86
CA ASN A 30 -3.86 4.79 -15.06
C ASN A 30 -3.74 3.28 -14.73
N LEU A 31 -4.01 2.89 -13.49
CA LEU A 31 -3.81 1.51 -13.04
C LEU A 31 -4.68 0.53 -13.81
N HIS A 32 -5.92 0.90 -14.12
CA HIS A 32 -6.83 0.10 -14.94
C HIS A 32 -6.28 -0.16 -16.36
N ILE A 33 -5.70 0.86 -17.01
CA ILE A 33 -5.11 0.71 -18.35
C ILE A 33 -3.91 -0.25 -18.29
N ARG A 34 -3.04 -0.07 -17.29
CA ARG A 34 -1.85 -0.93 -17.14
C ARG A 34 -2.21 -2.35 -16.77
N HIS A 35 -3.27 -2.54 -15.97
CA HIS A 35 -3.81 -3.86 -15.64
C HIS A 35 -4.22 -4.64 -16.89
N LEU A 36 -4.91 -4.00 -17.84
CA LEU A 36 -5.30 -4.63 -19.11
C LEU A 36 -4.11 -5.03 -20.00
N GLN A 37 -2.91 -4.49 -19.74
CA GLN A 37 -1.69 -4.83 -20.45
C GLN A 37 -0.93 -6.01 -19.82
N LEU A 38 -1.36 -6.50 -18.64
CA LEU A 38 -0.73 -7.64 -17.98
C LEU A 38 -1.13 -8.96 -18.64
N PRO A 39 -0.38 -10.05 -18.42
CA PRO A 39 -0.80 -11.39 -18.80
C PRO A 39 -2.21 -11.71 -18.26
N SER A 40 -3.03 -12.42 -19.04
CA SER A 40 -4.43 -12.72 -18.70
C SER A 40 -4.59 -13.39 -17.32
N MET A 41 -3.62 -14.20 -16.90
CA MET A 41 -3.61 -14.82 -15.56
C MET A 41 -3.55 -13.81 -14.40
N LEU A 42 -3.01 -12.61 -14.62
CA LEU A 42 -2.88 -11.53 -13.63
C LEU A 42 -4.02 -10.51 -13.71
N GLN A 43 -4.89 -10.64 -14.71
CA GLN A 43 -6.06 -9.80 -14.86
C GLN A 43 -7.21 -10.34 -14.00
N PHE A 44 -8.02 -9.44 -13.46
CA PHE A 44 -9.21 -9.75 -12.67
C PHE A 44 -10.26 -8.67 -12.87
N ASP A 45 -11.47 -8.98 -12.47
CA ASP A 45 -12.61 -8.09 -12.60
C ASP A 45 -12.62 -7.04 -11.47
N PHE A 46 -12.50 -5.76 -11.83
CA PHE A 46 -12.59 -4.64 -10.90
C PHE A 46 -13.99 -4.46 -10.29
N ASP A 47 -15.02 -5.10 -10.85
CA ASP A 47 -16.35 -5.13 -10.23
C ASP A 47 -16.39 -6.10 -9.02
N SER A 48 -15.47 -7.07 -8.98
CA SER A 48 -15.38 -8.07 -7.91
C SER A 48 -14.36 -7.71 -6.81
N VAL A 49 -13.42 -6.82 -7.11
CA VAL A 49 -12.31 -6.44 -6.24
C VAL A 49 -12.10 -4.93 -6.23
N THR A 50 -12.23 -4.32 -5.05
CA THR A 50 -11.94 -2.91 -4.83
C THR A 50 -10.45 -2.72 -4.50
N LEU A 51 -9.75 -2.02 -5.38
CA LEU A 51 -8.37 -1.59 -5.18
C LEU A 51 -8.31 -0.16 -4.67
N ASN A 52 -8.21 0.00 -3.34
CA ASN A 52 -7.94 1.27 -2.68
C ASN A 52 -6.44 1.46 -2.43
N GLY A 53 -6.06 2.70 -2.15
CA GLY A 53 -4.75 2.96 -1.62
C GLY A 53 -4.58 4.36 -1.05
N ALA A 54 -3.50 4.49 -0.30
CA ALA A 54 -3.17 5.65 0.51
C ALA A 54 -1.66 5.94 0.40
N VAL A 55 -1.27 7.15 0.77
CA VAL A 55 0.13 7.53 0.91
C VAL A 55 0.51 7.45 2.39
N PRO A 56 1.63 6.79 2.75
CA PRO A 56 2.12 6.74 4.12
C PRO A 56 2.25 8.13 4.76
N LYS A 57 2.05 8.22 6.09
CA LYS A 57 1.87 9.49 6.81
C LYS A 57 3.08 10.42 6.72
N PHE A 58 4.29 9.86 6.68
CA PHE A 58 5.54 10.61 6.59
C PHE A 58 5.63 11.32 5.24
N HIS A 59 5.37 10.58 4.15
CA HIS A 59 5.43 11.10 2.78
C HIS A 59 4.26 12.01 2.42
N LEU A 60 3.08 11.77 2.99
CA LEU A 60 1.85 12.47 2.63
C LEU A 60 1.96 14.01 2.67
N ASN A 61 2.75 14.55 3.61
CA ASN A 61 2.94 16.00 3.73
C ASN A 61 3.66 16.62 2.52
N ALA A 62 4.46 15.85 1.78
CA ALA A 62 5.16 16.32 0.58
C ALA A 62 4.27 16.39 -0.66
N HIS A 63 3.03 15.86 -0.61
CA HIS A 63 2.14 15.73 -1.77
C HIS A 63 1.13 16.88 -1.93
N GLY A 64 1.13 17.84 -1.01
CA GLY A 64 0.19 18.97 -0.99
C GLY A 64 -1.21 18.61 -0.43
N ASP A 65 -2.01 19.65 -0.18
CA ASP A 65 -3.25 19.53 0.58
C ASP A 65 -4.33 18.69 -0.10
N SER A 66 -4.40 18.73 -1.43
CA SER A 66 -5.35 17.92 -2.20
C SER A 66 -5.06 16.42 -2.07
N CYS A 67 -3.79 16.02 -2.06
CA CYS A 67 -3.41 14.64 -1.82
C CYS A 67 -3.64 14.24 -0.36
N ARG A 68 -3.33 15.14 0.58
CA ARG A 68 -3.47 14.89 2.03
C ARG A 68 -4.90 14.56 2.44
N THR A 69 -5.89 15.20 1.84
CA THR A 69 -7.30 14.95 2.15
C THR A 69 -7.83 13.66 1.55
N VAL A 70 -7.36 13.29 0.35
CA VAL A 70 -7.88 12.13 -0.39
C VAL A 70 -7.17 10.82 -0.02
N PHE A 71 -5.86 10.86 0.17
CA PHE A 71 -5.01 9.68 0.32
C PHE A 71 -4.47 9.50 1.75
N SER A 72 -5.04 10.20 2.73
CA SER A 72 -4.70 10.02 4.14
C SER A 72 -5.30 8.73 4.68
N LEU A 73 -4.46 7.88 5.27
CA LEU A 73 -4.87 6.66 5.99
C LEU A 73 -5.91 6.91 7.09
N ASN A 74 -5.91 8.10 7.70
CA ASN A 74 -6.86 8.44 8.76
C ASN A 74 -8.32 8.54 8.28
N PHE A 75 -8.56 8.62 6.97
CA PHE A 75 -9.90 8.73 6.39
C PHE A 75 -10.39 7.43 5.76
N PHE A 76 -9.57 6.36 5.74
CA PHE A 76 -9.98 5.07 5.21
C PHE A 76 -10.74 4.25 6.26
N PRO A 77 -11.98 3.81 5.97
CA PRO A 77 -12.73 2.94 6.87
C PRO A 77 -12.03 1.61 7.10
N GLY A 78 -12.09 1.10 8.33
CA GLY A 78 -11.47 -0.19 8.69
C GLY A 78 -9.96 -0.12 8.95
N VAL A 79 -9.33 1.03 8.71
CA VAL A 79 -7.91 1.24 8.98
C VAL A 79 -7.73 1.70 10.42
N SER A 80 -6.89 1.00 11.18
CA SER A 80 -6.51 1.43 12.52
C SER A 80 -5.59 2.67 12.46
N HIS A 81 -5.21 3.23 13.60
CA HIS A 81 -4.23 4.32 13.63
C HIS A 81 -2.82 3.80 13.28
N MET A 82 -2.59 3.56 11.99
CA MET A 82 -1.29 3.13 11.44
C MET A 82 -0.63 4.25 10.65
N ASP A 83 0.68 4.16 10.45
CA ASP A 83 1.48 5.13 9.69
C ASP A 83 1.66 4.73 8.22
N GLY A 84 1.63 3.42 7.92
CA GLY A 84 1.90 2.90 6.58
C GLY A 84 3.38 2.82 6.22
N GLU A 85 4.28 3.09 7.18
CA GLU A 85 5.73 3.23 6.97
C GLU A 85 6.50 1.92 7.19
N GLY A 86 5.81 0.83 7.56
CA GLY A 86 6.44 -0.40 8.03
C GLY A 86 7.51 -0.95 7.07
N ILE A 87 7.21 -1.00 5.77
CA ILE A 87 8.17 -1.47 4.77
C ILE A 87 9.44 -0.60 4.74
N GLU A 88 9.31 0.71 4.93
CA GLU A 88 10.44 1.66 4.89
C GLU A 88 11.21 1.71 6.20
N CYS A 89 10.54 1.52 7.33
CA CYS A 89 11.20 1.41 8.63
C CYS A 89 12.18 0.24 8.64
N ASP A 90 11.82 -0.85 7.96
CA ASP A 90 12.65 -2.04 7.86
C ASP A 90 13.75 -1.92 6.80
N TRP A 91 13.73 -0.93 5.90
CA TRP A 91 14.74 -0.76 4.85
C TRP A 91 16.16 -0.79 5.40
N ALA A 92 16.42 -0.10 6.51
CA ALA A 92 17.76 -0.06 7.10
C ALA A 92 18.26 -1.47 7.50
N SER A 93 17.35 -2.35 7.93
CA SER A 93 17.68 -3.72 8.33
C SER A 93 17.83 -4.66 7.14
N ILE A 94 17.00 -4.52 6.10
CA ILE A 94 16.99 -5.41 4.93
C ILE A 94 17.95 -4.96 3.83
N ASN A 95 18.49 -3.74 3.89
CA ASN A 95 19.43 -3.23 2.88
C ASN A 95 20.69 -4.10 2.74
N GLY A 96 21.08 -4.81 3.81
CA GLY A 96 22.17 -5.79 3.73
C GLY A 96 21.88 -6.93 2.74
N ALA A 97 20.62 -7.32 2.59
CA ALA A 97 20.19 -8.34 1.64
C ALA A 97 20.08 -7.81 0.20
N ALA A 98 20.04 -6.49 -0.02
CA ALA A 98 19.94 -5.90 -1.35
C ALA A 98 21.15 -6.23 -2.25
N GLN A 99 22.29 -6.63 -1.67
CA GLN A 99 23.48 -7.05 -2.41
C GLN A 99 23.46 -8.54 -2.81
N SER A 100 22.48 -9.32 -2.37
CA SER A 100 22.43 -10.78 -2.61
C SER A 100 22.25 -11.17 -4.08
N THR A 101 21.70 -10.28 -4.91
CA THR A 101 21.50 -10.48 -6.35
C THR A 101 22.52 -9.75 -7.20
N LYS A 102 23.52 -9.11 -6.59
CA LYS A 102 24.57 -8.41 -7.33
C LYS A 102 25.50 -9.44 -7.93
N ASP A 103 25.65 -9.43 -9.25
CA ASP A 103 26.58 -10.31 -9.96
C ASP A 103 27.97 -10.20 -9.33
N VAL A 104 28.47 -11.34 -8.83
CA VAL A 104 29.79 -11.46 -8.20
C VAL A 104 30.89 -11.44 -9.27
N SER A 105 31.04 -10.32 -9.97
CA SER A 105 32.25 -10.08 -10.76
C SER A 105 33.40 -9.75 -9.81
N SER A 106 34.20 -10.77 -9.49
CA SER A 106 35.40 -10.74 -8.64
C SER A 106 35.20 -10.33 -7.18
N VAL A 107 34.88 -11.32 -6.34
CA VAL A 107 34.87 -11.20 -4.87
C VAL A 107 36.26 -10.81 -4.35
N LYS A 108 36.37 -9.67 -3.65
CA LYS A 108 37.42 -9.48 -2.63
C LYS A 108 36.84 -9.94 -1.29
N PHE A 109 37.41 -11.03 -0.76
CA PHE A 109 36.97 -11.82 0.40
C PHE A 109 36.91 -11.08 1.76
N SER A 110 37.10 -9.76 1.83
CA SER A 110 37.40 -9.08 3.10
C SER A 110 36.33 -8.12 3.64
N GLN A 111 35.06 -8.18 3.21
CA GLN A 111 34.03 -7.24 3.68
C GLN A 111 32.88 -7.88 4.47
N TRP A 112 33.19 -8.93 5.23
CA TRP A 112 32.30 -9.48 6.26
C TRP A 112 33.00 -9.48 7.63
N GLN A 113 33.49 -8.32 8.06
CA GLN A 113 33.90 -8.11 9.44
C GLN A 113 33.18 -6.89 10.01
N GLY A 114 32.56 -7.11 11.17
CA GLY A 114 31.43 -6.37 11.70
C GLY A 114 31.62 -4.87 11.85
N ARG A 115 30.52 -4.13 11.70
CA ARG A 115 30.39 -2.78 12.21
C ARG A 115 29.39 -2.78 13.37
N PRO A 116 29.71 -2.14 14.50
CA PRO A 116 28.84 -2.12 15.65
C PRO A 116 27.60 -1.28 15.35
N SER A 117 26.45 -1.89 15.62
CA SER A 117 25.17 -1.20 15.83
C SER A 117 25.32 -0.27 17.01
N SER A 118 25.30 1.05 16.81
CA SER A 118 24.99 1.97 17.90
C SER A 118 24.65 3.38 17.43
N TYR A 119 23.53 3.87 17.97
CA TYR A 119 23.05 5.25 18.15
C TYR A 119 22.05 5.84 17.14
N LEU A 120 20.80 5.91 17.62
CA LEU A 120 19.69 6.83 17.28
C LEU A 120 18.60 6.41 16.27
N SER A 121 18.04 5.19 16.37
CA SER A 121 16.68 4.93 15.86
C SER A 121 15.86 3.94 16.70
N ARG A 122 16.00 3.98 18.02
CA ARG A 122 15.03 3.33 18.91
C ARG A 122 13.88 4.30 19.17
N ARG A 123 13.00 4.49 18.19
CA ARG A 123 11.57 4.65 18.51
C ARG A 123 10.97 3.26 18.42
N PHE A 124 10.96 2.62 19.59
CA PHE A 124 10.17 1.44 19.89
C PHE A 124 8.73 1.66 19.40
N CYS A 125 8.30 0.96 18.35
CA CYS A 125 6.89 0.64 18.17
C CYS A 125 6.69 -0.73 18.80
N THR A 126 6.20 -0.73 20.04
CA THR A 126 5.88 -1.91 20.81
C THR A 126 4.92 -2.82 20.05
N LEU A 127 5.38 -4.04 19.77
CA LEU A 127 4.55 -5.24 19.75
C LEU A 127 3.82 -5.33 21.09
N SER A 128 2.54 -5.00 21.11
CA SER A 128 1.67 -5.43 22.20
C SER A 128 0.95 -6.70 21.77
N SER A 129 1.42 -7.79 22.36
CA SER A 129 0.84 -9.11 22.38
C SER A 129 -0.66 -9.11 22.65
N LEU A 130 -1.35 -9.96 21.90
CA LEU A 130 -2.56 -10.72 22.22
C LEU A 130 -3.08 -10.60 23.67
N ASN A 131 -4.37 -10.26 23.80
CA ASN A 131 -5.20 -10.79 24.87
C ASN A 131 -6.60 -11.13 24.29
N PRO A 132 -7.02 -12.41 24.27
CA PRO A 132 -8.26 -12.84 23.66
C PRO A 132 -9.35 -12.94 24.73
N SER A 133 -10.17 -11.91 24.86
CA SER A 133 -11.50 -12.01 25.47
C SER A 133 -12.19 -10.68 25.35
N LEU A 134 -13.28 -10.60 24.58
CA LEU A 134 -14.58 -10.01 24.95
C LEU A 134 -15.52 -10.03 23.72
N PRO A 135 -16.84 -10.14 23.94
CA PRO A 135 -17.76 -10.76 23.00
C PRO A 135 -18.25 -9.80 21.90
N PHE A 136 -18.64 -10.42 20.79
CA PHE A 136 -19.43 -9.84 19.70
C PHE A 136 -20.54 -8.93 20.22
N SER A 137 -20.54 -7.67 19.77
CA SER A 137 -21.74 -6.84 19.74
C SER A 137 -21.81 -6.17 18.38
N PHE A 138 -22.79 -6.63 17.61
CA PHE A 138 -23.23 -6.05 16.34
C PHE A 138 -23.68 -4.61 16.57
N LEU A 139 -22.94 -3.64 16.05
CA LEU A 139 -23.47 -2.33 15.74
C LEU A 139 -23.52 -2.22 14.21
N LEU A 140 -24.71 -2.46 13.66
CA LEU A 140 -25.07 -2.15 12.29
C LEU A 140 -24.99 -0.63 12.09
N PHE A 141 -23.85 -0.16 11.59
CA PHE A 141 -23.81 1.14 10.93
C PHE A 141 -24.30 0.97 9.49
N PRO A 142 -25.24 1.81 9.02
CA PRO A 142 -25.80 1.66 7.68
C PRO A 142 -24.71 1.88 6.63
N PHE A 143 -24.55 0.84 5.80
CA PHE A 143 -23.70 0.80 4.62
C PHE A 143 -24.09 1.93 3.66
N ARG A 144 -23.33 3.04 3.66
CA ARG A 144 -23.50 4.11 2.67
C ARG A 144 -22.53 3.89 1.54
N HIS A 145 -23.02 3.18 0.52
CA HIS A 145 -22.36 2.98 -0.76
C HIS A 145 -21.98 4.33 -1.41
N GLN A 146 -20.73 4.77 -1.28
CA GLN A 146 -20.21 5.84 -2.14
C GLN A 146 -19.81 5.19 -3.45
N ASN A 147 -20.75 5.18 -4.40
CA ASN A 147 -20.48 4.92 -5.81
C ASN A 147 -19.43 5.93 -6.32
N ARG A 148 -18.14 5.59 -6.24
CA ARG A 148 -17.05 6.41 -6.80
C ARG A 148 -16.84 6.17 -8.30
N TRP A 149 -17.53 5.18 -8.87
CA TRP A 149 -17.50 4.88 -10.30
C TRP A 149 -18.92 4.57 -10.76
N LYS A 150 -19.62 5.59 -11.27
CA LYS A 150 -20.74 5.36 -12.18
C LYS A 150 -20.22 5.64 -13.58
N ALA A 151 -20.00 4.58 -14.36
CA ALA A 151 -19.91 4.71 -15.81
C ALA A 151 -21.28 5.19 -16.31
N SER A 152 -21.33 6.35 -16.96
CA SER A 152 -22.51 6.78 -17.72
C SER A 152 -22.61 5.93 -18.99
N PRO A 153 -23.80 5.48 -19.44
CA PRO A 153 -23.97 4.74 -20.69
C PRO A 153 -23.70 5.59 -21.95
N THR A 154 -23.41 6.87 -21.79
CA THR A 154 -23.13 7.81 -22.87
C THR A 154 -21.69 8.28 -22.74
N GLY A 155 -20.84 7.91 -23.71
CA GLY A 155 -19.40 8.16 -23.74
C GLY A 155 -19.03 9.64 -23.79
N SER A 156 -19.17 10.36 -22.68
CA SER A 156 -18.70 11.73 -22.51
C SER A 156 -18.20 11.92 -21.08
N LEU A 157 -16.88 12.04 -20.94
CA LEU A 157 -16.20 12.38 -19.71
C LEU A 157 -16.51 13.84 -19.35
N VAL A 158 -17.43 14.05 -18.40
CA VAL A 158 -17.58 15.35 -17.75
C VAL A 158 -16.66 15.38 -16.54
N LEU A 159 -15.55 16.12 -16.65
CA LEU A 159 -14.68 16.44 -15.53
C LEU A 159 -15.43 17.40 -14.58
N PRO A 160 -15.45 17.16 -13.26
CA PRO A 160 -15.96 18.15 -12.32
C PRO A 160 -15.01 19.36 -12.30
N ARG A 161 -15.60 20.55 -12.44
CA ARG A 161 -14.90 21.83 -12.33
C ARG A 161 -14.80 22.16 -10.83
N VAL A 162 -13.54 22.23 -10.36
CA VAL A 162 -12.98 22.72 -9.07
C VAL A 162 -13.81 22.50 -7.81
#